data_AF-A0AAW1XTK6-F1
#
_entry.id   AF-A0AAW1XTK6-F1
#
_cell.length_a   1.000
_cell.length_b   1.000
_cell.length_c   1.000
_cell.angle_alpha   90.00
_cell.angle_beta   90.00
_cell.angle_gamma   90.00
#
_symmetry.space_group_name_H-M   'P 1'
#
loop_
_entity.id
_entity.type
_entity.pdbx_description
1 polymer ?
#
loop_
_entity_poly.entity_id
_entity_poly.type
_entity_poly.pdbx_seq_one_letter_code
_entity_poly.pdbx_strand_id
1 'polypeptide(L)'
;MGYIYELMDDAKEKIAFNLHKNPRHYQPIWNKIDARWTPQLHHPLHEAGKIMSPASWWERFGEQTPELTKFAIRVLSLTCSASGCERNWSTFQSIHKKKKNRLEHKRLNALVYVKYNSLLRERNIKRNAKKLDPILVEEIDSDDEWIAEVDAPILPSDLS
;
A
#
# COMPACT_ATOMS: atom_id res chain seq x y z
N MET A 1 -3.33 1.91 -6.25
CA MET A 1 -3.53 0.94 -7.36
C MET A 1 -2.77 1.28 -8.63
N GLY A 2 -2.47 2.55 -8.95
CA GLY A 2 -1.65 2.93 -10.11
C GLY A 2 -0.18 2.51 -10.08
N TYR A 3 0.35 2.21 -8.90
CA TYR A 3 1.74 1.81 -8.69
C TYR A 3 2.13 0.61 -9.57
N ILE A 4 1.30 -0.44 -9.65
CA ILE A 4 1.64 -1.69 -10.35
C ILE A 4 1.90 -1.47 -11.86
N TYR A 5 1.26 -0.49 -12.49
CA TYR A 5 1.53 -0.16 -13.90
C TYR A 5 2.89 0.51 -14.07
N GLU A 6 3.22 1.49 -13.21
CA GLU A 6 4.54 2.12 -13.20
C GLU A 6 5.63 1.09 -12.94
N LEU A 7 5.37 0.15 -12.01
CA LEU A 7 6.28 -0.96 -11.72
C LEU A 7 6.52 -1.87 -12.92
N MET A 8 5.46 -2.20 -13.66
CA MET A 8 5.55 -3.06 -14.83
C MET A 8 6.28 -2.36 -15.98
N ASP A 9 6.01 -1.07 -16.18
CA ASP A 9 6.68 -0.23 -17.19
C ASP A 9 8.18 -0.13 -16.86
N ASP A 10 8.54 0.20 -15.62
CA ASP A 10 9.92 0.28 -15.14
C ASP A 10 10.65 -1.07 -15.26
N ALA A 11 9.99 -2.17 -14.91
CA ALA A 11 10.55 -3.51 -15.03
C ALA A 11 10.91 -3.85 -16.48
N LYS A 12 10.01 -3.56 -17.41
CA LYS A 12 10.23 -3.75 -18.85
C LYS A 12 11.40 -2.89 -19.35
N GLU A 13 11.44 -1.61 -18.99
CA GLU A 13 12.53 -0.71 -19.35
C GLU A 13 13.89 -1.21 -18.83
N LYS A 14 13.93 -1.73 -17.60
CA LYS A 14 15.16 -2.27 -17.00
C LYS A 14 15.65 -3.53 -17.71
N ILE A 15 14.73 -4.41 -18.12
CA ILE A 15 15.04 -5.57 -18.97
C ILE A 15 15.61 -5.11 -20.32
N ALA A 16 14.98 -4.14 -20.97
CA ALA A 16 15.47 -3.60 -22.24
C ALA A 16 16.85 -2.95 -22.07
N PHE A 17 17.07 -2.18 -21.00
CA PHE A 17 18.36 -1.57 -20.69
C PHE A 17 19.47 -2.62 -20.51
N ASN A 18 19.21 -3.65 -19.70
CA ASN A 18 20.18 -4.74 -19.44
C ASN A 18 20.49 -5.55 -20.70
N LEU A 19 19.57 -5.60 -21.66
CA LEU A 19 19.75 -6.26 -22.95
C LEU A 19 20.21 -5.29 -24.05
N HIS A 20 20.90 -4.21 -23.65
CA HIS A 20 21.49 -3.19 -24.53
C HIS A 20 20.49 -2.54 -25.50
N LYS A 21 19.22 -2.46 -25.09
CA LYS A 21 18.10 -1.97 -25.92
C LYS A 21 18.00 -2.68 -27.26
N ASN A 22 18.48 -3.93 -27.37
CA ASN A 22 18.35 -4.74 -28.57
C ASN A 22 16.99 -5.45 -28.60
N PRO A 23 16.07 -5.07 -29.51
CA PRO A 23 14.71 -5.61 -29.54
C PRO A 23 14.69 -7.12 -29.75
N ARG A 24 15.68 -7.72 -30.41
CA ARG A 24 15.72 -9.18 -30.62
C ARG A 24 15.79 -9.98 -29.32
N HIS A 25 16.34 -9.39 -28.26
CA HIS A 25 16.57 -10.09 -27.00
C HIS A 25 15.45 -9.84 -25.98
N TYR A 26 14.99 -8.60 -25.84
CA TYR A 26 13.95 -8.29 -24.85
C TYR A 26 12.53 -8.47 -25.36
N GLN A 27 12.27 -8.35 -26.69
CA GLN A 27 10.90 -8.50 -27.21
C GLN A 27 10.26 -9.86 -26.91
N PRO A 28 10.95 -11.00 -27.06
CA PRO A 28 10.37 -12.29 -26.70
C PRO A 28 10.01 -12.38 -25.21
N ILE A 29 10.77 -11.68 -24.36
CA ILE A 29 10.54 -11.63 -22.91
C ILE A 29 9.33 -10.73 -22.61
N TRP A 30 9.29 -9.54 -23.19
CA TRP A 30 8.14 -8.62 -23.07
C TRP A 30 6.85 -9.25 -23.56
N ASN A 31 6.85 -9.93 -24.70
CA ASN A 31 5.67 -10.64 -25.23
C ASN A 31 5.15 -11.71 -24.27
N LYS A 32 6.04 -12.43 -23.57
CA LYS A 32 5.64 -13.41 -22.55
C LYS A 32 5.07 -12.73 -21.31
N ILE A 33 5.64 -11.60 -20.91
CA ILE A 33 5.13 -10.79 -19.80
C ILE A 33 3.74 -10.26 -20.17
N ASP A 34 3.57 -9.69 -21.36
CA ASP A 34 2.30 -9.15 -21.84
C ASP A 34 1.22 -10.22 -21.98
N ALA A 35 1.55 -11.39 -22.54
CA ALA A 35 0.60 -12.50 -22.64
C ALA A 35 0.06 -12.96 -21.28
N ARG A 36 0.81 -12.74 -20.19
CA ARG A 36 0.40 -13.05 -18.80
C ARG A 36 -0.26 -11.85 -18.11
N TRP A 37 0.26 -10.66 -18.34
CA TRP A 37 -0.16 -9.40 -17.73
C TRP A 37 -1.54 -8.97 -18.25
N THR A 38 -1.74 -9.00 -19.58
CA THR A 38 -2.98 -8.53 -20.23
C THR A 38 -4.25 -9.21 -19.73
N PRO A 39 -4.30 -10.55 -19.53
CA PRO A 39 -5.51 -11.21 -19.07
C PRO A 39 -5.73 -11.18 -17.55
N GLN A 40 -4.65 -11.05 -16.76
CA GLN A 40 -4.72 -11.28 -15.31
C GLN A 40 -4.71 -10.00 -14.48
N LEU A 41 -3.87 -9.04 -14.84
CA LEU A 41 -3.62 -7.85 -14.02
C LEU A 41 -3.82 -6.52 -14.76
N HIS A 42 -3.89 -6.55 -16.10
CA HIS A 42 -4.23 -5.41 -16.93
C HIS A 42 -5.75 -5.19 -16.96
N HIS A 43 -6.31 -4.79 -15.82
CA HIS A 43 -7.74 -4.45 -15.71
C HIS A 43 -7.93 -2.92 -15.74
N PRO A 44 -8.90 -2.38 -16.51
CA PRO A 44 -9.14 -0.93 -16.61
C PRO A 44 -9.32 -0.21 -15.25
N LEU A 45 -9.80 -0.92 -14.24
CA LEU A 45 -9.91 -0.42 -12.85
C LEU A 45 -8.55 -0.07 -12.23
N HIS A 46 -7.50 -0.84 -12.53
CA HIS A 46 -6.15 -0.58 -12.02
C HIS A 46 -5.48 0.58 -12.78
N GLU A 47 -5.75 0.71 -14.07
CA GLU A 47 -5.28 1.82 -14.92
C GLU A 47 -5.94 3.16 -14.51
N ALA A 48 -7.23 3.15 -14.18
CA ALA A 48 -7.93 4.32 -13.64
C ALA A 48 -7.29 4.82 -12.33
N GLY A 49 -6.82 3.89 -11.48
CA GLY A 49 -6.08 4.21 -10.26
C GLY A 49 -4.66 4.76 -10.49
N LYS A 50 -4.13 4.72 -11.72
CA LYS A 50 -2.88 5.40 -12.16
C LYS A 50 -3.15 6.86 -12.51
N ILE A 51 -4.29 7.12 -13.13
CA ILE A 51 -4.64 8.45 -13.62
C ILE A 51 -5.08 9.35 -12.47
N MET A 52 -5.81 8.81 -11.48
CA MET A 52 -6.34 9.61 -10.38
C MET A 52 -6.68 8.77 -9.15
N SER A 53 -6.36 9.28 -7.96
CA SER A 53 -6.80 8.63 -6.72
C SER A 53 -8.33 8.74 -6.56
N PRO A 54 -9.01 7.77 -5.94
CA PRO A 54 -10.45 7.87 -5.66
C PRO A 54 -10.84 9.15 -4.89
N ALA A 55 -10.00 9.59 -3.94
CA ALA A 55 -10.21 10.85 -3.23
C ALA A 55 -10.10 12.07 -4.18
N SER A 56 -9.10 12.08 -5.07
CA SER A 56 -8.94 13.13 -6.09
C SER A 56 -10.06 13.15 -7.12
N TRP A 57 -10.68 11.99 -7.41
CA TRP A 57 -11.87 11.92 -8.26
C TRP A 57 -13.04 12.65 -7.60
N TRP A 58 -13.31 12.40 -6.33
CA TRP A 58 -14.36 13.08 -5.57
C TRP A 58 -14.09 14.58 -5.43
N GLU A 59 -12.83 14.99 -5.27
CA GLU A 59 -12.46 16.40 -5.22
C GLU A 59 -12.75 17.12 -6.55
N ARG A 60 -12.55 16.47 -7.69
CA ARG A 60 -12.77 17.07 -9.02
C ARG A 60 -14.20 17.02 -9.52
N PHE A 61 -14.93 15.94 -9.22
CA PHE A 61 -16.25 15.68 -9.81
C PHE A 61 -17.40 15.75 -8.80
N GLY A 62 -17.11 15.87 -7.50
CA GLY A 62 -18.10 15.85 -6.42
C GLY A 62 -18.72 17.21 -6.06
N GLU A 63 -18.49 18.27 -6.84
CA GLU A 63 -18.91 19.64 -6.52
C GLU A 63 -20.43 19.75 -6.27
N GLN A 64 -21.24 18.99 -7.01
CA GLN A 64 -22.70 19.00 -6.90
C GLN A 64 -23.24 18.41 -5.59
N THR A 65 -22.41 17.69 -4.81
CA THR A 65 -22.82 17.04 -3.55
C THR A 65 -21.78 17.25 -2.45
N PRO A 66 -21.65 18.47 -1.88
CA PRO A 66 -20.53 18.82 -1.00
C PRO A 66 -20.45 17.95 0.27
N GLU A 67 -21.58 17.57 0.86
CA GLU A 67 -21.60 16.73 2.05
C GLU A 67 -21.19 15.28 1.77
N LEU A 68 -21.65 14.73 0.64
CA LEU A 68 -21.24 13.39 0.20
C LEU A 68 -19.76 13.37 -0.19
N THR A 69 -19.28 14.40 -0.86
CA THR A 69 -17.87 14.54 -1.25
C THR A 69 -16.95 14.59 -0.04
N LYS A 70 -17.27 15.40 0.97
CA LYS A 70 -16.52 15.42 2.24
C LYS A 70 -16.48 14.04 2.90
N PHE A 71 -17.62 13.34 2.93
CA PHE A 71 -17.72 12.01 3.51
C PHE A 71 -16.89 10.99 2.72
N ALA A 72 -17.04 10.95 1.40
CA ALA A 72 -16.33 10.05 0.51
C ALA A 72 -14.82 10.26 0.55
N ILE A 73 -14.34 11.51 0.49
CA ILE A 73 -12.92 11.84 0.64
C ILE A 73 -12.41 11.36 2.00
N ARG A 74 -13.17 11.57 3.08
CA ARG A 74 -12.77 11.13 4.42
C ARG A 74 -12.63 9.61 4.50
N VAL A 75 -13.61 8.86 4.01
CA VAL A 75 -13.59 7.40 4.01
C VAL A 75 -12.46 6.86 3.12
N LEU A 76 -12.31 7.39 1.90
CA LEU A 76 -11.30 6.96 0.95
C LEU A 76 -9.86 7.37 1.33
N SER A 77 -9.72 8.38 2.20
CA SER A 77 -8.43 8.78 2.78
C SER A 77 -8.10 8.02 4.08
N LEU A 78 -9.04 7.23 4.62
CA LEU A 78 -8.73 6.36 5.75
C LEU A 78 -7.92 5.16 5.27
N THR A 79 -6.92 4.80 6.07
CA THR A 79 -6.18 3.56 5.85
C THR A 79 -7.03 2.40 6.37
N CYS A 80 -7.23 1.39 5.54
CA CYS A 80 -7.97 0.17 5.95
C CYS A 80 -7.11 -0.79 6.78
N SER A 81 -5.81 -0.51 6.95
CA SER A 81 -4.89 -1.38 7.68
C SER A 81 -4.65 -0.94 9.12
N ALA A 82 -4.63 -1.93 10.02
CA ALA A 82 -4.25 -1.73 11.42
C ALA A 82 -2.74 -1.46 11.59
N SER A 83 -1.91 -1.75 10.57
CA SER A 83 -0.46 -1.62 10.63
C SER A 83 0.03 -0.21 11.00
N GLY A 84 -0.72 0.84 10.64
CA GLY A 84 -0.45 2.21 11.12
C GLY A 84 -0.62 2.36 12.63
N CYS A 85 -1.70 1.81 13.16
CA CYS A 85 -2.04 1.78 14.58
C CYS A 85 -1.06 0.94 15.39
N GLU A 86 -0.64 -0.22 14.90
CA GLU A 86 0.34 -1.11 15.56
C GLU A 86 1.72 -0.46 15.72
N ARG A 87 2.17 0.29 14.70
CA ARG A 87 3.44 1.03 14.74
C ARG A 87 3.36 2.22 15.70
N ASN A 88 2.21 2.90 15.73
CA ASN A 88 1.93 3.95 16.71
C ASN A 88 1.94 3.36 18.14
N TRP A 89 1.27 2.23 18.34
CA TRP A 89 1.24 1.51 19.61
C TRP A 89 2.63 1.02 20.06
N SER A 90 3.46 0.55 19.14
CA SER A 90 4.85 0.19 19.40
C SER A 90 5.67 1.40 19.89
N THR A 91 5.44 2.58 19.31
CA THR A 91 6.08 3.83 19.73
C THR A 91 5.61 4.25 21.13
N PHE A 92 4.31 4.17 21.39
CA PHE A 92 3.70 4.39 22.69
C PHE A 92 4.31 3.46 23.75
N GLN A 93 4.36 2.15 23.46
CA GLN A 93 4.91 1.14 24.35
C GLN A 93 6.40 1.40 24.66
N SER A 94 7.19 1.84 23.67
CA SER A 94 8.60 2.23 23.85
C SER A 94 8.77 3.43 24.81
N ILE A 95 7.89 4.43 24.73
CA ILE A 95 7.92 5.60 25.61
C ILE A 95 7.51 5.22 27.04
N HIS A 96 6.54 4.31 27.19
CA HIS A 96 6.08 3.79 28.49
C HIS A 96 7.05 2.79 29.16
N LYS A 97 7.76 1.96 28.39
CA LYS A 97 8.67 0.91 28.88
C LYS A 97 9.98 1.45 29.48
N LYS A 98 10.32 2.73 29.30
CA LYS A 98 11.44 3.37 30.02
C LYS A 98 11.08 3.46 31.51
N LYS A 99 11.35 2.36 32.22
CA LYS A 99 11.20 2.07 33.65
C LYS A 99 11.01 3.36 34.48
N LYS A 100 9.75 3.74 34.75
CA LYS A 100 9.28 4.87 35.59
C LYS A 100 9.02 6.25 34.92
N ASN A 101 8.60 6.35 33.66
CA ASN A 101 8.09 7.63 33.13
C ASN A 101 6.59 7.84 33.48
N ARG A 102 6.30 8.47 34.62
CA ARG A 102 4.94 8.97 34.96
C ARG A 102 4.68 10.27 34.17
N LEU A 103 4.40 10.11 32.89
CA LEU A 103 4.03 11.22 32.02
C LEU A 103 2.52 11.44 32.07
N GLU A 104 2.12 12.70 32.18
CA GLU A 104 0.75 13.14 31.93
C GLU A 104 0.29 12.67 30.54
N HIS A 105 -0.93 12.14 30.45
CA HIS A 105 -1.46 11.54 29.21
C HIS A 105 -1.36 12.49 28.00
N LYS A 106 -1.59 13.79 28.23
CA LYS A 106 -1.44 14.83 27.20
C LYS A 106 0.01 14.94 26.68
N ARG A 107 1.01 14.89 27.56
CA ARG A 107 2.43 14.98 27.19
C ARG A 107 2.88 13.70 26.48
N LEU A 108 2.38 12.55 26.91
CA LEU A 108 2.63 11.26 26.26
C LEU A 108 2.09 11.23 24.82
N ASN A 109 0.84 11.61 24.61
CA ASN A 109 0.25 11.66 23.27
C ASN A 109 1.00 12.62 22.35
N ALA A 110 1.41 13.79 22.86
CA ALA A 110 2.23 14.72 22.10
C ALA A 110 3.59 14.12 21.69
N LEU A 111 4.27 13.40 22.60
CA LEU A 111 5.53 12.73 22.30
C LEU A 111 5.37 11.60 21.28
N VAL A 112 4.32 10.79 21.42
CA VAL A 112 3.99 9.72 20.47
C VAL A 112 3.71 10.32 19.10
N TYR A 113 2.90 11.38 19.05
CA TYR A 113 2.60 12.09 17.80
C TYR A 113 3.86 12.63 17.14
N VAL A 114 4.71 13.36 17.86
CA VAL A 114 5.95 13.92 17.30
C VAL A 114 6.87 12.80 16.82
N LYS A 115 7.12 11.78 17.65
CA LYS A 115 8.03 10.67 17.30
C LYS A 115 7.52 9.87 16.10
N TYR A 116 6.24 9.52 16.08
CA TYR A 116 5.63 8.78 14.98
C TYR A 116 5.68 9.59 13.68
N ASN A 117 5.28 10.87 13.70
CA ASN A 117 5.32 11.71 12.52
C ASN A 117 6.75 11.97 12.01
N SER A 118 7.73 12.12 12.90
CA SER A 118 9.15 12.22 12.51
C SER A 118 9.62 10.95 11.78
N LEU A 119 9.32 9.77 12.32
CA LEU A 119 9.67 8.49 11.69
C LEU A 119 8.93 8.27 10.36
N LEU A 120 7.65 8.67 10.29
CA LEU A 120 6.85 8.60 9.08
C LEU A 120 7.43 9.50 7.99
N ARG A 121 7.82 10.73 8.32
CA ARG A 121 8.47 11.67 7.41
C ARG A 121 9.79 11.09 6.89
N GLU A 122 10.61 10.51 7.76
CA GLU A 122 11.87 9.88 7.36
C GLU A 122 11.64 8.71 6.40
N ARG A 123 10.64 7.86 6.65
CA ARG A 123 10.23 6.78 5.72
C ARG A 123 9.76 7.34 4.38
N ASN A 124 8.92 8.37 4.37
CA ASN A 124 8.46 8.98 3.12
C ASN A 124 9.62 9.60 2.34
N ILE A 125 10.56 10.27 3.02
CA ILE A 125 11.78 10.78 2.37
C ILE A 125 12.61 9.61 1.83
N LYS A 126 12.82 8.53 2.58
CA LYS A 126 13.54 7.35 2.11
C LYS A 126 12.85 6.68 0.92
N ARG A 127 11.51 6.61 0.92
CA ARG A 127 10.71 6.11 -0.19
C ARG A 127 10.79 6.99 -1.43
N ASN A 128 10.87 8.30 -1.25
CA ASN A 128 10.98 9.26 -2.34
C ASN A 128 12.42 9.39 -2.85
N ALA A 129 13.42 9.15 -1.99
CA ALA A 129 14.85 9.25 -2.29
C ALA A 129 15.45 7.96 -2.86
N LYS A 130 15.00 6.78 -2.39
CA LYS A 130 15.20 5.55 -3.15
C LYS A 130 14.25 5.67 -4.35
N LYS A 131 14.79 5.69 -5.58
CA LYS A 131 14.06 5.07 -6.70
C LYS A 131 13.90 3.59 -6.31
N LEU A 132 12.88 3.29 -5.51
CA LEU A 132 12.66 1.94 -4.99
C LEU A 132 12.45 1.03 -6.17
N ASP A 133 13.26 -0.02 -6.27
CA ASP A 133 13.07 -1.01 -7.30
C ASP A 133 11.68 -1.64 -7.12
N PRO A 134 10.79 -1.47 -8.10
CA PRO A 134 9.40 -1.89 -8.02
C PRO A 134 9.10 -3.33 -7.58
N ILE A 135 10.08 -4.22 -7.69
CA ILE A 135 9.91 -5.67 -7.61
C ILE A 135 10.40 -6.25 -6.27
N LEU A 136 10.80 -5.43 -5.30
CA LEU A 136 11.15 -5.94 -3.96
C LEU A 136 9.90 -6.18 -3.12
N VAL A 137 9.24 -7.31 -3.40
CA VAL A 137 8.07 -7.86 -2.70
C VAL A 137 8.35 -8.09 -1.21
N GLU A 138 9.62 -8.25 -0.82
CA GLU A 138 10.05 -8.51 0.56
C GLU A 138 9.84 -7.33 1.53
N GLU A 139 9.63 -6.09 1.04
CA GLU A 139 9.42 -4.90 1.89
C GLU A 139 7.95 -4.45 1.97
N ILE A 140 7.02 -5.11 1.27
CA ILE A 140 5.58 -4.87 1.41
C ILE A 140 5.12 -5.71 2.59
N ASP A 141 4.61 -5.08 3.66
CA ASP A 141 3.87 -5.81 4.71
C ASP A 141 2.76 -6.57 3.98
N SER A 142 2.85 -7.90 3.95
CA SER A 142 1.83 -8.78 3.39
C SER A 142 0.54 -8.54 4.20
N ASP A 143 -0.41 -7.84 3.59
CA ASP A 143 -1.77 -7.64 4.12
C ASP A 143 -2.64 -8.91 3.82
N ASP A 144 -2.03 -10.11 3.80
CA ASP A 144 -2.66 -11.39 3.43
C ASP A 144 -3.61 -11.94 4.52
N GLU A 145 -3.90 -11.17 5.57
CA GLU A 145 -4.83 -11.57 6.64
C GLU A 145 -6.30 -11.66 6.16
N TRP A 146 -6.62 -11.16 4.95
CA TRP A 146 -7.99 -11.10 4.44
C TRP A 146 -8.38 -12.22 3.46
N ILE A 147 -7.49 -13.18 3.17
CA ILE A 147 -7.82 -14.38 2.37
C ILE A 147 -7.66 -15.62 3.26
N ALA A 148 -8.63 -15.84 4.13
CA ALA A 148 -8.93 -17.17 4.62
C ALA A 148 -10.44 -17.36 4.49
N GLU A 149 -10.86 -18.11 3.47
CA GLU A 149 -12.08 -18.90 3.61
C GLU A 149 -11.77 -19.89 4.74
N VAL A 150 -12.22 -19.56 5.95
CA VAL A 150 -12.27 -20.53 7.04
C VAL A 150 -13.32 -21.54 6.62
N ASP A 151 -12.87 -22.66 6.04
CA ASP A 151 -13.73 -23.82 5.88
C ASP A 151 -14.39 -24.11 7.23
N ALA A 152 -15.73 -24.12 7.21
CA ALA A 152 -16.55 -24.15 8.40
C ALA A 152 -16.16 -25.31 9.33
N PRO A 153 -16.20 -25.14 10.66
CA PRO A 153 -15.93 -26.24 11.57
C PRO A 153 -16.96 -27.36 11.34
N ILE A 154 -16.46 -28.56 11.03
CA ILE A 154 -17.26 -29.78 10.89
C ILE A 154 -17.96 -30.02 12.24
N LEU A 155 -19.29 -29.99 12.25
CA LEU A 155 -20.10 -30.35 13.41
C LEU A 155 -20.09 -31.88 13.61
N PRO A 156 -20.00 -32.38 14.85
CA PRO A 156 -19.86 -33.81 15.16
C PRO A 156 -21.19 -34.57 15.05
N SER A 157 -21.83 -34.53 13.88
CA SER A 157 -23.03 -35.34 13.58
C SER A 157 -22.82 -36.40 12.49
N ASP A 158 -21.62 -36.51 11.90
CA ASP A 158 -21.32 -37.50 10.85
C ASP A 158 -20.44 -38.67 11.33
N LEU A 159 -20.46 -38.96 12.63
CA LEU A 159 -19.95 -40.23 13.17
C LEU A 159 -21.13 -41.04 13.72
N SER A 160 -21.88 -41.67 12.81
CA SER A 160 -22.71 -42.84 13.09
C SER A 160 -22.73 -43.79 11.91
#